data_AF-A0A2E8AZC1-F1
#
_entry.id   AF-A0A2E8AZC1-F1
#
_cell.length_a   1.000
_cell.length_b   1.000
_cell.length_c   1.000
_cell.angle_alpha   90.00
_cell.angle_beta   90.00
_cell.angle_gamma   90.00
#
_symmetry.space_group_name_H-M   'P 1'
#
loop_
_entity.id
_entity.type
_entity.pdbx_description
1 polymer ?
#
loop_
_entity_poly.entity_id
_entity_poly.type
_entity_poly.pdbx_seq_one_letter_code
_entity_poly.pdbx_strand_id
1 'polypeptide(L)'
;MTKTFLVIYPDGIHVGSGNQPRRTRLFQRIWLLLMLCVVSVPLRPVRCVFGESDQSVSQYMIVTTGRELLVGAYADAHTHFLTRKLRPLGLDCVGSMSVDDKQADIQAALRFSTGKAPLVIVTGGLGPTHNDITRQAISRFTKIPLHEDDNLLRILEHRFKVSRDQLGSNLRRQAQIPGQGTHLKNAHGTAAGLVFEYDQSVIVVLPGPPRELRPMVRDELIPFLQQRFGVRLPGPTLTLRFVGIGQSRIVKMLKEHAELTPNMIQSSHFERGRVDFTFALPENTPRFRSQLQELKQLVIRHLGDYVYAVGDTSLEEHIVSMFESQGQTLAIVEAGTGGLVTAGLSEVDQAREVLSGTFVAPTVGKLRRMLSISEEAWKACTSKSQELELLATTAVGTNGSQCVLVVGEARQDASGFQYLEMATKLPRARVVVQRVHLGGSGSFDRDRLVTRILDGLWRHWREISPEEKGEAK
;
A
#
# COMPACT_ATOMS: atom_id res chain seq x y z
N MET A 1 -2.95 19.49 46.84
CA MET A 1 -2.48 20.38 47.91
C MET A 1 -2.86 21.82 47.56
N THR A 2 -3.04 22.63 48.59
CA THR A 2 -3.91 23.80 48.69
C THR A 2 -3.24 25.12 48.24
N LYS A 3 -4.00 25.97 47.52
CA LYS A 3 -3.88 27.44 47.31
C LYS A 3 -2.62 27.91 46.51
N THR A 4 -2.63 29.01 45.74
CA THR A 4 -3.17 30.37 45.96
C THR A 4 -3.26 31.13 44.62
N PHE A 5 -4.26 32.01 44.46
CA PHE A 5 -4.35 32.99 43.37
C PHE A 5 -3.92 34.39 43.83
N LEU A 6 -3.33 35.19 42.93
CA LEU A 6 -3.33 36.65 42.98
C LEU A 6 -3.28 37.19 41.53
N VAL A 7 -4.30 37.93 41.11
CA VAL A 7 -4.31 38.74 39.88
C VAL A 7 -4.86 40.11 40.25
N ILE A 8 -4.18 41.16 39.78
CA ILE A 8 -4.37 42.57 40.16
C ILE A 8 -4.91 43.37 38.96
N TYR A 9 -5.65 44.45 39.28
CA TYR A 9 -5.85 45.75 38.59
C TYR A 9 -7.20 45.97 37.86
N PRO A 10 -7.62 47.23 37.62
CA PRO A 10 -7.55 48.46 38.44
C PRO A 10 -8.88 49.29 38.46
N ASP A 11 -8.81 50.49 39.07
CA ASP A 11 -9.73 51.66 39.00
C ASP A 11 -10.90 51.69 40.00
N GLY A 12 -11.19 52.72 40.79
CA GLY A 12 -10.65 54.07 40.93
C GLY A 12 -11.73 55.02 41.48
N ILE A 13 -11.57 55.47 42.74
CA ILE A 13 -12.00 56.73 43.39
C ILE A 13 -13.50 57.14 43.44
N HIS A 14 -14.00 57.30 44.68
CA HIS A 14 -15.22 58.00 45.12
C HIS A 14 -15.00 59.53 45.25
N VAL A 15 -16.02 60.37 45.03
CA VAL A 15 -16.54 61.44 45.94
C VAL A 15 -17.91 61.97 45.43
N GLY A 16 -18.87 62.28 46.33
CA GLY A 16 -19.87 63.35 46.11
C GLY A 16 -21.32 63.09 46.57
N SER A 17 -21.81 63.89 47.52
CA SER A 17 -23.09 63.85 48.24
C SER A 17 -24.25 64.64 47.61
N GLY A 18 -25.51 64.24 47.87
CA GLY A 18 -26.64 65.17 48.04
C GLY A 18 -27.98 64.84 47.35
N ASN A 19 -29.02 64.64 48.17
CA ASN A 19 -30.47 64.80 47.95
C ASN A 19 -31.26 63.94 46.93
N GLN A 20 -32.30 63.25 47.45
CA GLN A 20 -33.37 62.56 46.69
C GLN A 20 -34.35 63.55 46.01
N PRO A 21 -35.14 63.11 45.02
CA PRO A 21 -36.49 62.66 45.38
C PRO A 21 -36.94 61.34 44.72
N ARG A 22 -37.90 60.73 45.41
CA ARG A 22 -38.55 59.45 45.16
C ARG A 22 -39.29 59.40 43.82
N ARG A 23 -38.79 58.63 42.84
CA ARG A 23 -39.62 58.05 41.75
C ARG A 23 -38.96 56.91 40.96
N THR A 24 -38.29 55.96 41.61
CA THR A 24 -37.63 54.84 40.87
C THR A 24 -37.69 53.46 41.56
N ARG A 25 -38.52 53.28 42.59
CA ARG A 25 -38.64 51.97 43.28
C ARG A 25 -39.58 50.95 42.61
N LEU A 26 -40.33 51.35 41.57
CA LEU A 26 -41.16 50.42 40.79
C LEU A 26 -40.41 49.84 39.58
N PHE A 27 -39.52 50.62 38.94
CA PHE A 27 -38.69 50.17 37.82
C PHE A 27 -37.51 49.29 38.25
N GLN A 28 -36.93 49.52 39.43
CA GLN A 28 -35.86 48.66 39.97
C GLN A 28 -36.33 47.27 40.40
N ARG A 29 -37.63 47.08 40.74
CA ARG A 29 -38.18 45.75 41.08
C ARG A 29 -38.51 44.91 39.84
N ILE A 30 -38.82 45.54 38.70
CA ILE A 30 -39.04 44.83 37.43
C ILE A 30 -37.69 44.44 36.79
N TRP A 31 -36.65 45.26 36.96
CA TRP A 31 -35.30 44.90 36.51
C TRP A 31 -34.64 43.80 37.36
N LEU A 32 -34.89 43.74 38.68
CA LEU A 32 -34.37 42.66 39.53
C LEU A 32 -35.04 41.30 39.26
N LEU A 33 -36.32 41.28 38.85
CA LEU A 33 -37.03 40.05 38.49
C LEU A 33 -36.67 39.54 37.08
N LEU A 34 -36.25 40.42 36.16
CA LEU A 34 -35.73 40.02 34.85
C LEU A 34 -34.25 39.58 34.89
N MET A 35 -33.46 40.06 35.86
CA MET A 35 -32.07 39.61 36.08
C MET A 35 -31.96 38.28 36.86
N LEU A 36 -33.06 37.77 37.44
CA LEU A 36 -33.11 36.50 38.17
C LEU A 36 -33.66 35.32 37.34
N CYS A 37 -34.02 35.54 36.07
CA CYS A 37 -34.41 34.49 35.11
C CYS A 37 -33.41 34.34 33.96
N VAL A 38 -32.11 34.59 34.22
CA VAL A 38 -31.06 34.00 33.38
C VAL A 38 -30.84 32.59 33.91
N VAL A 39 -31.64 31.65 33.37
CA VAL A 39 -31.35 30.23 33.48
C VAL A 39 -29.95 30.03 32.92
N SER A 40 -29.02 29.66 33.79
CA SER A 40 -27.68 29.19 33.46
C SER A 40 -27.81 27.96 32.56
N VAL A 41 -27.99 28.15 31.26
CA VAL A 41 -27.66 27.13 30.27
C VAL A 41 -26.14 27.11 30.23
N PRO A 42 -25.47 26.08 30.74
CA PRO A 42 -24.04 26.01 30.57
C PRO A 42 -23.78 25.93 29.06
N LEU A 43 -23.06 26.91 28.53
CA LEU A 43 -22.32 26.77 27.27
C LEU A 43 -21.30 25.65 27.51
N ARG A 44 -21.76 24.40 27.39
CA ARG A 44 -20.87 23.27 27.22
C ARG A 44 -20.21 23.50 25.86
N PRO A 45 -18.88 23.56 25.74
CA PRO A 45 -18.27 23.29 24.45
C PRO A 45 -18.89 21.98 23.97
N VAL A 46 -19.34 21.93 22.72
CA VAL A 46 -19.68 20.65 22.07
C VAL A 46 -18.35 19.90 21.93
N ARG A 47 -17.90 19.31 23.04
CA ARG A 47 -17.07 18.13 23.02
C ARG A 47 -18.00 17.09 22.41
N CYS A 48 -17.67 16.63 21.21
CA CYS A 48 -18.11 15.31 20.78
C CYS A 48 -17.67 14.33 21.87
N VAL A 49 -18.60 14.03 22.77
CA VAL A 49 -18.48 12.86 23.63
C VAL A 49 -18.78 11.72 22.68
N PHE A 50 -17.73 11.20 22.05
CA PHE A 50 -17.78 9.84 21.53
C PHE A 50 -18.19 8.99 22.72
N GLY A 51 -19.40 8.43 22.69
CA GLY A 51 -19.73 7.36 23.63
C GLY A 51 -18.64 6.32 23.49
N GLU A 52 -18.02 5.93 24.59
CA GLU A 52 -17.16 4.75 24.67
C GLU A 52 -18.04 3.53 24.40
N SER A 53 -18.37 3.30 23.13
CA SER A 53 -18.82 1.99 22.68
C SER A 53 -17.56 1.14 22.55
N ASP A 54 -17.41 0.21 23.48
CA ASP A 54 -16.39 -0.86 23.52
C ASP A 54 -16.57 -1.88 22.38
N GLN A 55 -16.83 -1.40 21.17
CA GLN A 55 -16.93 -2.21 19.97
C GLN A 55 -15.64 -2.07 19.19
N SER A 56 -14.66 -2.90 19.54
CA SER A 56 -13.51 -3.14 18.66
C SER A 56 -14.02 -3.77 17.37
N VAL A 57 -14.23 -2.97 16.34
CA VAL A 57 -14.54 -3.52 15.02
C VAL A 57 -13.28 -4.16 14.48
N SER A 58 -13.30 -5.48 14.37
CA SER A 58 -12.25 -6.27 13.73
C SER A 58 -12.61 -6.65 12.30
N GLN A 59 -13.88 -6.52 11.89
CA GLN A 59 -14.37 -7.03 10.60
C GLN A 59 -15.07 -5.96 9.77
N TYR A 60 -14.87 -5.98 8.46
CA TYR A 60 -15.51 -5.07 7.54
C TYR A 60 -15.85 -5.70 6.19
N MET A 61 -16.81 -5.10 5.49
CA MET A 61 -17.21 -5.44 4.12
C MET A 61 -16.84 -4.31 3.17
N ILE A 62 -16.51 -4.64 1.92
CA ILE A 62 -16.28 -3.66 0.85
C ILE A 62 -17.39 -3.77 -0.21
N VAL A 63 -17.94 -2.63 -0.62
CA VAL A 63 -18.83 -2.53 -1.78
C VAL A 63 -18.22 -1.57 -2.79
N THR A 64 -17.87 -2.06 -3.97
CA THR A 64 -17.43 -1.22 -5.08
C THR A 64 -18.63 -0.94 -6.00
N THR A 65 -18.83 0.31 -6.41
CA THR A 65 -19.87 0.68 -7.38
C THR A 65 -19.21 1.16 -8.67
N GLY A 66 -19.71 0.70 -9.81
CA GLY A 66 -19.22 1.13 -11.11
C GLY A 66 -19.48 0.08 -12.18
N ARG A 67 -20.27 0.44 -13.20
CA ARG A 67 -20.55 -0.45 -14.34
C ARG A 67 -19.28 -0.91 -15.06
N GLU A 68 -18.26 -0.06 -15.10
CA GLU A 68 -16.95 -0.33 -15.71
C GLU A 68 -16.24 -1.53 -15.07
N LEU A 69 -16.47 -1.79 -13.78
CA LEU A 69 -15.95 -2.98 -13.09
C LEU A 69 -16.68 -4.24 -13.56
N LEU A 70 -18.00 -4.16 -13.72
CA LEU A 70 -18.83 -5.31 -14.09
C LEU A 70 -18.67 -5.72 -15.56
N VAL A 71 -18.36 -4.78 -16.45
CA VAL A 71 -18.06 -5.09 -17.87
C VAL A 71 -16.59 -5.44 -18.10
N GLY A 72 -15.75 -5.44 -17.05
CA GLY A 72 -14.33 -5.77 -17.13
C GLY A 72 -13.48 -4.72 -17.87
N ALA A 73 -13.94 -3.46 -17.92
CA ALA A 73 -13.13 -2.38 -18.51
C ALA A 73 -11.88 -2.10 -17.67
N TYR A 74 -11.97 -2.27 -16.36
CA TYR A 74 -10.85 -2.20 -15.41
C TYR A 74 -10.98 -3.29 -14.35
N ALA A 75 -9.85 -3.81 -13.88
CA ALA A 75 -9.82 -4.66 -12.70
C ALA A 75 -10.11 -3.84 -11.44
N ASP A 76 -10.78 -4.44 -10.45
CA ASP A 76 -11.03 -3.82 -9.15
C ASP A 76 -9.72 -3.64 -8.36
N ALA A 77 -9.11 -2.48 -8.53
CA ALA A 77 -7.95 -2.05 -7.75
C ALA A 77 -8.33 -1.43 -6.40
N HIS A 78 -9.62 -1.11 -6.16
CA HIS A 78 -10.08 -0.47 -4.93
C HIS A 78 -10.08 -1.46 -3.77
N THR A 79 -10.66 -2.64 -3.97
CA THR A 79 -10.67 -3.72 -2.98
C THR A 79 -9.24 -4.13 -2.61
N HIS A 80 -8.37 -4.29 -3.61
CA HIS A 80 -6.94 -4.58 -3.38
C HIS A 80 -6.26 -3.50 -2.53
N PHE A 81 -6.48 -2.22 -2.86
CA PHE A 81 -5.89 -1.11 -2.12
C PHE A 81 -6.39 -1.04 -0.66
N LEU A 82 -7.70 -1.12 -0.44
CA LEU A 82 -8.31 -1.03 0.89
C LEU A 82 -7.86 -2.18 1.80
N THR A 83 -7.91 -3.42 1.31
CA THR A 83 -7.47 -4.59 2.07
C THR A 83 -5.99 -4.52 2.44
N ARG A 84 -5.12 -4.08 1.54
CA ARG A 84 -3.69 -3.88 1.82
C ARG A 84 -3.43 -2.81 2.88
N LYS A 85 -4.26 -1.76 2.94
CA LYS A 85 -4.09 -0.65 3.91
C LYS A 85 -4.71 -0.93 5.27
N LEU A 86 -5.84 -1.63 5.32
CA LEU A 86 -6.57 -1.85 6.58
C LEU A 86 -6.11 -3.12 7.30
N ARG A 87 -5.60 -4.14 6.60
CA ARG A 87 -5.12 -5.37 7.23
C ARG A 87 -4.04 -5.16 8.29
N PRO A 88 -2.99 -4.33 8.07
CA PRO A 88 -1.98 -4.06 9.08
C PRO A 88 -2.54 -3.41 10.35
N LEU A 89 -3.73 -2.80 10.26
CA LEU A 89 -4.39 -2.16 11.40
C LEU A 89 -5.22 -3.16 12.24
N GLY A 90 -5.22 -4.44 11.90
CA GLY A 90 -6.02 -5.47 12.58
C GLY A 90 -7.45 -5.60 12.06
N LEU A 91 -7.78 -4.95 10.94
CA LEU A 91 -9.07 -5.09 10.29
C LEU A 91 -9.06 -6.26 9.30
N ASP A 92 -10.13 -7.05 9.34
CA ASP A 92 -10.34 -8.25 8.56
C ASP A 92 -11.47 -8.05 7.56
N CYS A 93 -11.16 -8.15 6.27
CA CYS A 93 -12.15 -8.03 5.22
C CYS A 93 -12.89 -9.35 5.08
N VAL A 94 -14.12 -9.42 5.57
CA VAL A 94 -14.91 -10.68 5.54
C VAL A 94 -15.61 -10.90 4.20
N GLY A 95 -15.60 -9.90 3.32
CA GLY A 95 -16.07 -10.03 1.95
C GLY A 95 -16.04 -8.71 1.19
N SER A 96 -16.12 -8.82 -0.13
CA SER A 96 -16.23 -7.69 -1.05
C SER A 96 -17.22 -8.01 -2.17
N MET A 97 -17.90 -7.00 -2.71
CA MET A 97 -18.74 -7.15 -3.90
C MET A 97 -18.69 -5.90 -4.78
N SER A 98 -18.85 -6.11 -6.09
CA SER A 98 -19.03 -5.05 -7.07
C SER A 98 -20.49 -5.02 -7.52
N VAL A 99 -21.08 -3.83 -7.59
CA VAL A 99 -22.45 -3.63 -8.05
C VAL A 99 -22.54 -2.53 -9.10
N ASP A 100 -23.63 -2.58 -9.89
CA ASP A 100 -23.93 -1.57 -10.91
C ASP A 100 -24.37 -0.25 -10.22
N ASP A 101 -24.33 0.85 -10.96
CA ASP A 101 -24.75 2.17 -10.50
C ASP A 101 -26.28 2.31 -10.50
N LYS A 102 -26.96 1.32 -9.92
CA LYS A 102 -28.42 1.25 -9.77
C LYS A 102 -28.78 1.24 -8.30
N GLN A 103 -29.80 2.02 -7.94
CA GLN A 103 -30.21 2.14 -6.54
C GLN A 103 -30.57 0.78 -5.92
N ALA A 104 -31.32 -0.07 -6.63
CA ALA A 104 -31.73 -1.37 -6.10
C ALA A 104 -30.52 -2.26 -5.77
N ASP A 105 -29.51 -2.26 -6.64
CA ASP A 105 -28.30 -3.07 -6.50
C ASP A 105 -27.44 -2.58 -5.32
N ILE A 106 -27.24 -1.26 -5.22
CA ILE A 106 -26.53 -0.65 -4.08
C ILE A 106 -27.26 -0.95 -2.77
N GLN A 107 -28.59 -0.84 -2.72
CA GLN A 107 -29.36 -1.12 -1.50
C GLN A 107 -29.34 -2.59 -1.11
N ALA A 108 -29.38 -3.51 -2.08
CA ALA A 108 -29.24 -4.93 -1.83
C ALA A 108 -27.85 -5.27 -1.27
N ALA A 109 -26.79 -4.68 -1.85
CA ALA A 109 -25.42 -4.82 -1.37
C ALA A 109 -25.23 -4.30 0.06
N LEU A 110 -25.80 -3.12 0.37
CA LEU A 110 -25.76 -2.55 1.72
C LEU A 110 -26.49 -3.44 2.72
N ARG A 111 -27.67 -3.96 2.36
CA ARG A 111 -28.43 -4.88 3.23
C ARG A 111 -27.63 -6.15 3.55
N PHE A 112 -27.00 -6.75 2.54
CA PHE A 112 -26.14 -7.91 2.76
C PHE A 112 -24.92 -7.55 3.62
N SER A 113 -24.24 -6.45 3.30
CA SER A 113 -22.96 -6.07 3.92
C SER A 113 -23.12 -5.66 5.39
N THR A 114 -24.14 -4.86 5.71
CA THR A 114 -24.45 -4.46 7.10
C THR A 114 -24.91 -5.65 7.96
N GLY A 115 -25.50 -6.68 7.35
CA GLY A 115 -25.79 -7.95 8.03
C GLY A 115 -24.57 -8.85 8.26
N LYS A 116 -23.40 -8.54 7.67
CA LYS A 116 -22.18 -9.34 7.75
C LYS A 116 -21.08 -8.72 8.59
N ALA A 117 -20.99 -7.39 8.61
CA ALA A 117 -19.96 -6.69 9.37
C ALA A 117 -20.48 -5.33 9.87
N PRO A 118 -20.03 -4.89 11.06
CA PRO A 118 -20.40 -3.59 11.63
C PRO A 118 -19.77 -2.39 10.89
N LEU A 119 -18.76 -2.62 10.05
CA LEU A 119 -18.18 -1.59 9.17
C LEU A 119 -18.37 -1.99 7.70
N VAL A 120 -18.98 -1.11 6.93
CA VAL A 120 -19.13 -1.24 5.47
C VAL A 120 -18.42 -0.08 4.79
N ILE A 121 -17.48 -0.38 3.91
CA ILE A 121 -16.77 0.62 3.11
C ILE A 121 -17.28 0.53 1.68
N VAL A 122 -17.92 1.59 1.23
CA VAL A 122 -18.41 1.76 -0.14
C VAL A 122 -17.45 2.67 -0.89
N THR A 123 -17.13 2.36 -2.15
CA THR A 123 -16.28 3.22 -2.99
C THR A 123 -16.82 3.30 -4.41
N GLY A 124 -16.88 4.52 -4.95
CA GLY A 124 -17.48 4.81 -6.26
C GLY A 124 -18.80 5.59 -6.18
N GLY A 125 -19.19 6.20 -7.30
CA GLY A 125 -20.49 6.88 -7.45
C GLY A 125 -20.69 8.15 -6.60
N LEU A 126 -19.61 8.86 -6.24
CA LEU A 126 -19.64 10.14 -5.50
C LEU A 126 -19.43 11.38 -6.38
N GLY A 127 -19.18 11.21 -7.67
CA GLY A 127 -18.94 12.28 -8.63
C GLY A 127 -20.16 13.17 -8.89
N PRO A 128 -20.05 14.13 -9.82
CA PRO A 128 -21.13 15.06 -10.14
C PRO A 128 -22.11 14.53 -11.19
N THR A 129 -21.89 13.36 -11.78
CA THR A 129 -22.67 12.88 -12.93
C THR A 129 -24.05 12.36 -12.53
N HIS A 130 -24.85 11.95 -13.52
CA HIS A 130 -26.17 11.33 -13.26
C HIS A 130 -26.05 9.88 -12.77
N ASN A 131 -24.94 9.20 -13.09
CA ASN A 131 -24.65 7.84 -12.63
C ASN A 131 -24.09 7.82 -11.20
N ASP A 132 -23.61 8.96 -10.69
CA ASP A 132 -23.14 9.09 -9.32
C ASP A 132 -24.31 9.18 -8.33
N ILE A 133 -24.90 8.02 -8.02
CA ILE A 133 -26.10 7.90 -7.18
C ILE A 133 -25.84 7.29 -5.79
N THR A 134 -24.59 6.88 -5.49
CA THR A 134 -24.24 6.12 -4.27
C THR A 134 -24.69 6.84 -3.00
N ARG A 135 -24.46 8.15 -2.93
CA ARG A 135 -24.89 9.00 -1.81
C ARG A 135 -26.40 8.95 -1.58
N GLN A 136 -27.18 9.13 -2.64
CA GLN A 136 -28.65 9.13 -2.55
C GLN A 136 -29.20 7.73 -2.27
N ALA A 137 -28.59 6.68 -2.83
CA ALA A 137 -28.97 5.29 -2.59
C ALA A 137 -28.78 4.92 -1.11
N ILE A 138 -27.64 5.30 -0.50
CA ILE A 138 -27.35 5.08 0.93
C ILE A 138 -28.28 5.91 1.82
N SER A 139 -28.52 7.18 1.50
CA SER A 139 -29.50 7.99 2.26
C SER A 139 -30.90 7.37 2.26
N ARG A 140 -31.36 6.87 1.12
CA ARG A 140 -32.66 6.15 1.02
C ARG A 140 -32.67 4.83 1.78
N PHE A 141 -31.56 4.09 1.78
CA PHE A 141 -31.42 2.83 2.52
C PHE A 141 -31.48 3.07 4.02
N THR A 142 -30.67 4.01 4.50
CA THR A 142 -30.50 4.33 5.92
C THR A 142 -31.64 5.17 6.49
N LYS A 143 -32.43 5.82 5.61
CA LYS A 143 -33.41 6.87 5.94
C LYS A 143 -32.79 8.10 6.63
N ILE A 144 -31.47 8.26 6.54
CA ILE A 144 -30.74 9.42 7.06
C ILE A 144 -30.77 10.52 5.98
N PRO A 145 -31.36 11.69 6.24
CA PRO A 145 -31.43 12.76 5.27
C PRO A 145 -30.05 13.36 5.00
N LEU A 146 -29.88 13.88 3.79
CA LEU A 146 -28.69 14.62 3.37
C LEU A 146 -28.98 16.12 3.43
N HIS A 147 -28.00 16.90 3.86
CA HIS A 147 -28.06 18.35 3.86
C HIS A 147 -26.77 18.93 3.29
N GLU A 148 -26.82 20.13 2.74
CA GLU A 148 -25.62 20.82 2.27
C GLU A 148 -24.78 21.29 3.46
N ASP A 149 -23.48 21.07 3.40
CA ASP A 149 -22.52 21.63 4.35
C ASP A 149 -21.96 22.96 3.80
N ASP A 150 -22.11 24.04 4.57
CA ASP A 150 -21.68 25.37 4.14
C ASP A 150 -20.15 25.48 3.96
N ASN A 151 -19.34 24.70 4.69
CA ASN A 151 -17.88 24.74 4.53
C ASN A 151 -17.47 24.04 3.23
N LEU A 152 -18.07 22.88 2.93
CA LEU A 152 -17.85 22.17 1.67
C LEU A 152 -18.33 23.01 0.48
N LEU A 153 -19.44 23.72 0.59
CA LEU A 153 -19.90 24.65 -0.44
C LEU A 153 -18.89 25.78 -0.67
N ARG A 154 -18.36 26.41 0.39
CA ARG A 154 -17.31 27.44 0.25
C ARG A 154 -16.05 26.90 -0.43
N ILE A 155 -15.67 25.65 -0.16
CA ILE A 155 -14.56 24.99 -0.85
C ILE A 155 -14.85 24.85 -2.34
N LEU A 156 -16.08 24.48 -2.72
CA LEU A 156 -16.49 24.42 -4.12
C LEU A 156 -16.51 25.81 -4.77
N GLU A 157 -17.07 26.83 -4.11
CA GLU A 157 -17.07 28.22 -4.57
C GLU A 157 -15.64 28.69 -4.88
N HIS A 158 -14.71 28.49 -3.94
CA HIS A 158 -13.31 28.85 -4.11
C HIS A 158 -12.63 28.06 -5.24
N ARG A 159 -12.87 26.74 -5.31
CA ARG A 159 -12.26 25.86 -6.32
C ARG A 159 -12.71 26.20 -7.74
N PHE A 160 -13.99 26.50 -7.92
CA PHE A 160 -14.56 26.83 -9.23
C PHE A 160 -14.58 28.33 -9.54
N LYS A 161 -14.19 29.19 -8.58
CA LYS A 161 -14.17 30.66 -8.70
C LYS A 161 -15.54 31.24 -9.08
N VAL A 162 -16.59 30.72 -8.48
CA VAL A 162 -17.98 31.13 -8.69
C VAL A 162 -18.70 31.28 -7.36
N SER A 163 -19.79 32.05 -7.33
CA SER A 163 -20.63 32.15 -6.13
C SER A 163 -21.50 30.91 -5.93
N ARG A 164 -22.00 30.71 -4.71
CA ARG A 164 -22.90 29.60 -4.33
C ARG A 164 -24.09 29.44 -5.28
N ASP A 165 -24.67 30.55 -5.73
CA ASP A 165 -25.84 30.55 -6.63
C ASP A 165 -25.50 30.13 -8.06
N GLN A 166 -24.24 30.27 -8.45
CA GLN A 166 -23.73 29.85 -9.75
C GLN A 166 -23.27 28.38 -9.75
N LEU A 167 -23.13 27.74 -8.58
CA LEU A 167 -22.81 26.31 -8.51
C LEU A 167 -24.02 25.49 -9.00
N GLY A 168 -23.82 24.74 -10.08
CA GLY A 168 -24.81 23.79 -10.58
C GLY A 168 -25.23 22.78 -9.51
N SER A 169 -26.49 22.35 -9.56
CA SER A 169 -27.05 21.39 -8.60
C SER A 169 -26.24 20.08 -8.54
N ASN A 170 -25.66 19.67 -9.67
CA ASN A 170 -24.77 18.53 -9.76
C ASN A 170 -23.50 18.64 -8.89
N LEU A 171 -22.89 19.83 -8.84
CA LEU A 171 -21.72 20.12 -7.99
C LEU A 171 -22.13 20.33 -6.53
N ARG A 172 -23.24 21.04 -6.28
CA ARG A 172 -23.76 21.25 -4.92
C ARG A 172 -24.10 19.94 -4.22
N ARG A 173 -24.61 18.95 -4.95
CA ARG A 173 -24.78 17.58 -4.44
C ARG A 173 -23.50 17.00 -3.87
N GLN A 174 -22.32 17.42 -4.32
CA GLN A 174 -21.04 16.92 -3.80
C GLN A 174 -20.71 17.42 -2.39
N ALA A 175 -21.31 18.53 -1.96
CA ALA A 175 -21.22 19.11 -0.62
C ALA A 175 -22.30 18.61 0.35
N GLN A 176 -23.10 17.60 -0.04
CA GLN A 176 -24.12 17.04 0.83
C GLN A 176 -23.55 16.01 1.81
N ILE A 177 -23.83 16.17 3.10
CA ILE A 177 -23.41 15.29 4.20
C ILE A 177 -24.62 14.66 4.91
N PRO A 178 -24.47 13.49 5.57
CA PRO A 178 -25.56 12.86 6.29
C PRO A 178 -25.93 13.63 7.56
N GLY A 179 -27.23 13.66 7.88
CA GLY A 179 -27.73 14.22 9.14
C GLY A 179 -27.37 13.40 10.39
N GLN A 180 -27.00 12.13 10.21
CA GLN A 180 -26.48 11.25 11.27
C GLN A 180 -25.17 10.62 10.79
N GLY A 181 -24.07 11.00 11.42
CA GLY A 181 -22.72 10.61 11.05
C GLY A 181 -21.82 11.82 10.80
N THR A 182 -20.84 11.69 9.91
CA THR A 182 -19.85 12.72 9.63
C THR A 182 -19.38 12.66 8.17
N HIS A 183 -18.37 13.45 7.81
CA HIS A 183 -17.73 13.43 6.50
C HIS A 183 -16.20 13.37 6.64
N LEU A 184 -15.55 12.90 5.57
CA LEU A 184 -14.10 12.83 5.42
C LEU A 184 -13.68 13.86 4.37
N LYS A 185 -12.67 14.67 4.67
CA LYS A 185 -12.25 15.73 3.75
C LYS A 185 -11.63 15.14 2.49
N ASN A 186 -11.86 15.78 1.35
CA ASN A 186 -11.22 15.43 0.10
C ASN A 186 -10.33 16.57 -0.38
N ALA A 187 -9.04 16.53 -0.02
CA ALA A 187 -8.09 17.56 -0.43
C ALA A 187 -7.76 17.50 -1.94
N HIS A 188 -8.05 16.38 -2.61
CA HIS A 188 -7.66 16.13 -4.00
C HIS A 188 -8.85 16.12 -4.98
N GLY A 189 -10.07 16.33 -4.49
CA GLY A 189 -11.31 16.20 -5.25
C GLY A 189 -12.44 17.05 -4.70
N THR A 190 -13.60 17.00 -5.34
CA THR A 190 -14.74 17.86 -4.97
C THR A 190 -15.74 17.17 -4.05
N ALA A 191 -15.84 15.84 -4.11
CA ALA A 191 -16.75 15.09 -3.28
C ALA A 191 -16.11 14.71 -1.96
N ALA A 192 -16.69 15.16 -0.84
CA ALA A 192 -16.31 14.66 0.48
C ALA A 192 -16.63 13.16 0.59
N GLY A 193 -15.79 12.43 1.33
CA GLY A 193 -16.17 11.10 1.82
C GLY A 193 -17.27 11.24 2.87
N LEU A 194 -18.12 10.24 3.01
CA LEU A 194 -19.30 10.30 3.88
C LEU A 194 -19.25 9.16 4.89
N VAL A 195 -19.71 9.41 6.11
CA VAL A 195 -19.84 8.40 7.16
C VAL A 195 -21.27 8.44 7.66
N PHE A 196 -22.02 7.36 7.47
CA PHE A 196 -23.37 7.20 8.00
C PHE A 196 -23.28 6.33 9.26
N GLU A 197 -23.80 6.83 10.38
CA GLU A 197 -24.02 6.02 11.59
C GLU A 197 -25.42 5.41 11.45
N TYR A 198 -25.50 4.12 11.09
CA TYR A 198 -26.74 3.43 10.75
C TYR A 198 -26.93 2.20 11.64
N ASP A 199 -27.87 2.30 12.59
CA ASP A 199 -28.14 1.24 13.57
C ASP A 199 -26.85 0.86 14.34
N GLN A 200 -26.43 -0.41 14.30
CA GLN A 200 -25.16 -0.87 14.89
C GLN A 200 -24.01 -0.90 13.87
N SER A 201 -24.22 -0.34 12.66
CA SER A 201 -23.23 -0.33 11.59
C SER A 201 -22.77 1.08 11.24
N VAL A 202 -21.53 1.19 10.79
CA VAL A 202 -20.97 2.39 10.20
C VAL A 202 -20.75 2.15 8.71
N ILE A 203 -21.35 3.00 7.87
CA ILE A 203 -21.18 2.95 6.41
C ILE A 203 -20.29 4.13 6.00
N VAL A 204 -19.06 3.83 5.60
CA VAL A 204 -18.11 4.80 5.05
C VAL A 204 -18.22 4.79 3.53
N VAL A 205 -18.27 5.96 2.90
CA VAL A 205 -18.35 6.13 1.45
C VAL A 205 -17.16 6.94 0.97
N LEU A 206 -16.39 6.37 0.04
CA LEU A 206 -15.13 6.91 -0.46
C LEU A 206 -15.21 7.20 -1.98
N PRO A 207 -14.38 8.11 -2.50
CA PRO A 207 -14.34 8.40 -3.92
C PRO A 207 -13.69 7.26 -4.71
N GLY A 208 -14.11 7.08 -5.96
CA GLY A 208 -13.53 6.07 -6.87
C GLY A 208 -12.13 6.41 -7.40
N PRO A 209 -11.84 7.64 -7.87
CA PRO A 209 -10.55 7.96 -8.47
C PRO A 209 -9.37 7.72 -7.51
N PRO A 210 -8.31 6.98 -7.92
CA PRO A 210 -7.18 6.67 -7.03
C PRO A 210 -6.44 7.89 -6.46
N ARG A 211 -6.41 9.00 -7.21
CA ARG A 211 -5.81 10.27 -6.77
C ARG A 211 -6.56 10.91 -5.60
N GLU A 212 -7.82 10.55 -5.39
CA GLU A 212 -8.66 11.02 -4.29
C GLU A 212 -8.76 9.96 -3.18
N LEU A 213 -9.00 8.71 -3.56
CA LEU A 213 -9.17 7.59 -2.63
C LEU A 213 -7.95 7.38 -1.74
N ARG A 214 -6.76 7.30 -2.34
CA ARG A 214 -5.53 6.93 -1.62
C ARG A 214 -5.16 7.94 -0.51
N PRO A 215 -5.11 9.25 -0.77
CA PRO A 215 -4.87 10.22 0.30
C PRO A 215 -6.01 10.26 1.31
N MET A 216 -7.28 10.18 0.91
CA MET A 216 -8.41 10.15 1.86
C MET A 216 -8.34 8.96 2.82
N VAL A 217 -7.96 7.77 2.32
CA VAL A 217 -7.77 6.61 3.19
C VAL A 217 -6.67 6.86 4.21
N ARG A 218 -5.53 7.39 3.77
CA ARG A 218 -4.38 7.66 4.65
C ARG A 218 -4.66 8.76 5.68
N ASP A 219 -5.22 9.88 5.23
CA ASP A 219 -5.25 11.13 6.00
C ASP A 219 -6.55 11.32 6.79
N GLU A 220 -7.64 10.65 6.39
CA GLU A 220 -8.96 10.86 6.99
C GLU A 220 -9.57 9.55 7.51
N LEU A 221 -9.65 8.51 6.67
CA LEU A 221 -10.27 7.24 7.07
C LEU A 221 -9.51 6.56 8.20
N ILE A 222 -8.19 6.39 8.07
CA ILE A 222 -7.39 5.71 9.10
C ILE A 222 -7.51 6.44 10.45
N PRO A 223 -7.29 7.77 10.55
CA PRO A 223 -7.52 8.51 11.78
C PRO A 223 -8.94 8.36 12.34
N PHE A 224 -9.95 8.39 11.48
CA PHE A 224 -11.34 8.13 11.89
C PHE A 224 -11.51 6.74 12.52
N LEU A 225 -10.98 5.69 11.88
CA LEU A 225 -11.08 4.32 12.38
C LEU A 225 -10.33 4.13 13.71
N GLN A 226 -9.17 4.79 13.86
CA GLN A 226 -8.41 4.79 15.12
C GLN A 226 -9.23 5.41 16.25
N GLN A 227 -9.85 6.56 16.00
CA GLN A 227 -10.64 7.28 17.00
C GLN A 227 -11.94 6.55 17.33
N ARG A 228 -12.64 6.00 16.32
CA ARG A 228 -13.98 5.41 16.48
C ARG A 228 -13.96 4.00 17.03
N PHE A 229 -13.01 3.17 16.58
CA PHE A 229 -12.99 1.73 16.84
C PHE A 229 -11.77 1.28 17.63
N GLY A 230 -10.91 2.21 18.07
CA GLY A 230 -9.67 1.87 18.78
C GLY A 230 -8.69 1.07 17.93
N VAL A 231 -8.83 1.14 16.60
CA VAL A 231 -7.95 0.45 15.63
C VAL A 231 -6.52 0.90 15.89
N ARG A 232 -5.63 -0.06 16.14
CA ARG A 232 -4.24 0.23 16.52
C ARG A 232 -3.36 0.22 15.29
N LEU A 233 -2.37 1.11 15.24
CA LEU A 233 -1.31 1.00 14.23
C LEU A 233 -0.61 -0.35 14.39
N PRO A 234 -0.12 -0.97 13.29
CA PRO A 234 0.68 -2.18 13.38
C PRO A 234 1.83 -1.94 14.35
N GLY A 235 2.06 -2.91 15.24
CA GLY A 235 3.28 -2.97 16.04
C GLY A 235 4.46 -3.39 15.17
N PRO A 236 5.45 -4.14 15.70
CA PRO A 236 6.55 -4.57 14.88
C PRO A 236 6.04 -5.52 13.78
N THR A 237 6.66 -5.41 12.61
CA THR A 237 6.33 -6.23 11.44
C THR A 237 7.59 -6.93 10.95
N LEU A 238 7.45 -8.19 10.54
CA LEU A 238 8.48 -8.99 9.92
C LEU A 238 7.98 -9.44 8.54
N THR A 239 8.62 -8.95 7.49
CA THR A 239 8.39 -9.44 6.12
C THR A 239 9.56 -10.31 5.71
N LEU A 240 9.31 -11.57 5.39
CA LEU A 240 10.30 -12.52 4.87
C LEU A 240 10.05 -12.71 3.38
N ARG A 241 11.07 -12.43 2.57
CA ARG A 241 10.98 -12.46 1.10
C ARG A 241 11.63 -13.71 0.57
N PHE A 242 10.87 -14.53 -0.15
CA PHE A 242 11.31 -15.83 -0.65
C PHE A 242 11.35 -15.89 -2.18
N VAL A 243 12.31 -16.65 -2.70
CA VAL A 243 12.42 -16.99 -4.12
C VAL A 243 12.81 -18.48 -4.28
N GLY A 244 12.35 -19.10 -5.38
CA GLY A 244 12.67 -20.51 -5.69
C GLY A 244 11.94 -21.55 -4.83
N ILE A 245 10.94 -21.15 -4.04
CA ILE A 245 10.14 -22.03 -3.18
C ILE A 245 8.65 -21.72 -3.30
N GLY A 246 7.81 -22.77 -3.29
CA GLY A 246 6.36 -22.64 -3.31
C GLY A 246 5.76 -22.38 -1.92
N GLN A 247 4.62 -21.69 -1.90
CA GLN A 247 3.90 -21.33 -0.66
C GLN A 247 3.55 -22.55 0.21
N SER A 248 3.17 -23.68 -0.41
CA SER A 248 2.80 -24.91 0.32
C SER A 248 3.92 -25.43 1.23
N ARG A 249 5.18 -25.36 0.76
CA ARG A 249 6.34 -25.79 1.55
C ARG A 249 6.64 -24.84 2.70
N ILE A 250 6.48 -23.54 2.49
CA ILE A 250 6.63 -22.53 3.55
C ILE A 250 5.57 -22.73 4.64
N VAL A 251 4.29 -22.87 4.23
CA VAL A 251 3.17 -23.09 5.17
C VAL A 251 3.35 -24.39 5.94
N LYS A 252 3.81 -25.47 5.29
CA LYS A 252 4.10 -26.73 5.96
C LYS A 252 5.15 -26.56 7.05
N MET A 253 6.29 -25.93 6.73
CA MET A 253 7.34 -25.64 7.70
C MET A 253 6.83 -24.79 8.87
N LEU A 254 6.08 -23.72 8.58
CA LEU A 254 5.49 -22.87 9.63
C LEU A 254 4.55 -23.66 10.55
N LYS A 255 3.71 -24.56 10.00
CA LYS A 255 2.81 -25.41 10.81
C LYS A 255 3.55 -26.42 11.67
N GLU A 256 4.65 -26.98 11.16
CA GLU A 256 5.42 -28.03 11.85
C GLU A 256 6.34 -27.46 12.94
N HIS A 257 6.80 -26.22 12.80
CA HIS A 257 7.86 -25.67 13.65
C HIS A 257 7.53 -24.34 14.33
N ALA A 258 6.58 -23.55 13.83
CA ALA A 258 6.30 -22.21 14.36
C ALA A 258 5.02 -22.19 15.21
N GLU A 259 5.14 -21.74 16.46
CA GLU A 259 4.00 -21.42 17.32
C GLU A 259 3.49 -20.01 17.02
N LEU A 260 2.59 -19.89 16.05
CA LEU A 260 1.96 -18.61 15.72
C LEU A 260 0.92 -18.25 16.78
N THR A 261 1.12 -17.13 17.48
CA THR A 261 0.18 -16.69 18.52
C THR A 261 -1.11 -16.13 17.92
N PRO A 262 -2.26 -16.24 18.60
CA PRO A 262 -3.56 -15.79 18.06
C PRO A 262 -3.63 -14.30 17.71
N ASN A 263 -2.80 -13.47 18.34
CA ASN A 263 -2.70 -12.03 18.07
C ASN A 263 -1.75 -11.69 16.90
N MET A 264 -1.12 -12.67 16.27
CA MET A 264 -0.23 -12.46 15.15
C MET A 264 -1.00 -12.46 13.84
N ILE A 265 -0.94 -11.35 13.13
CA ILE A 265 -1.52 -11.24 11.79
C ILE A 265 -0.50 -11.80 10.81
N GLN A 266 -0.84 -12.92 10.19
CA GLN A 266 -0.11 -13.47 9.07
C GLN A 266 -0.78 -13.06 7.75
N SER A 267 0.03 -12.59 6.80
CA SER A 267 -0.38 -12.46 5.40
C SER A 267 0.70 -13.04 4.49
N SER A 268 0.28 -13.51 3.33
CA SER A 268 1.18 -14.02 2.30
C SER A 268 0.83 -13.41 0.95
N HIS A 269 1.84 -13.06 0.18
CA HIS A 269 1.71 -12.53 -1.17
C HIS A 269 2.53 -13.38 -2.14
N PHE A 270 1.95 -13.77 -3.27
CA PHE A 270 2.64 -14.50 -4.32
C PHE A 270 2.54 -13.73 -5.62
N GLU A 271 3.68 -13.31 -6.14
CA GLU A 271 3.76 -12.56 -7.38
C GLU A 271 5.02 -12.94 -8.14
N ARG A 272 4.90 -13.17 -9.45
CA ARG A 272 6.03 -13.41 -10.37
C ARG A 272 7.03 -14.48 -9.90
N GLY A 273 6.54 -15.53 -9.24
CA GLY A 273 7.39 -16.63 -8.74
C GLY A 273 8.11 -16.33 -7.42
N ARG A 274 7.76 -15.24 -6.75
CA ARG A 274 8.24 -14.84 -5.42
C ARG A 274 7.13 -15.03 -4.40
N VAL A 275 7.48 -15.39 -3.18
CA VAL A 275 6.53 -15.52 -2.08
C VAL A 275 6.99 -14.62 -0.96
N ASP A 276 6.12 -13.75 -0.45
CA ASP A 276 6.40 -12.92 0.71
C ASP A 276 5.47 -13.34 1.84
N PHE A 277 6.02 -13.53 3.04
CA PHE A 277 5.23 -13.72 4.26
C PHE A 277 5.46 -12.53 5.18
N THR A 278 4.37 -11.89 5.59
CA THR A 278 4.39 -10.80 6.54
C THR A 278 3.72 -11.24 7.84
N PHE A 279 4.40 -11.00 8.96
CA PHE A 279 3.91 -11.24 10.31
C PHE A 279 3.89 -9.92 11.04
N ALA A 280 2.73 -9.52 11.54
CA ALA A 280 2.56 -8.31 12.33
C ALA A 280 1.98 -8.65 13.71
N LEU A 281 2.50 -8.00 14.74
CA LEU A 281 1.98 -8.08 16.11
C LEU A 281 1.41 -6.72 16.53
N PRO A 282 0.43 -6.68 17.46
CA PRO A 282 -0.12 -5.43 17.97
C PRO A 282 0.91 -4.71 18.83
N GLU A 283 0.90 -3.38 18.87
CA GLU A 283 1.76 -2.56 19.76
C GLU A 283 3.28 -2.73 19.59
N ASN A 284 4.04 -1.66 19.78
CA ASN A 284 5.48 -1.71 19.65
C ASN A 284 6.18 -2.06 20.98
N THR A 285 6.11 -3.33 21.40
CA THR A 285 6.71 -3.80 22.67
C THR A 285 7.99 -4.60 22.47
N PRO A 286 8.94 -4.59 23.42
CA PRO A 286 10.13 -5.44 23.38
C PRO A 286 9.78 -6.93 23.24
N ARG A 287 8.72 -7.40 23.91
CA ARG A 287 8.24 -8.79 23.82
C ARG A 287 7.88 -9.18 22.39
N PHE A 288 7.09 -8.36 21.69
CA PHE A 288 6.67 -8.67 20.33
C PHE A 288 7.82 -8.58 19.33
N ARG A 289 8.78 -7.67 19.54
CA ARG A 289 10.02 -7.63 18.74
C ARG A 289 10.83 -8.92 18.92
N SER A 290 11.01 -9.39 20.15
CA SER A 290 11.70 -10.66 20.42
C SER A 290 10.98 -11.85 19.78
N GLN A 291 9.65 -11.90 19.86
CA GLN A 291 8.85 -12.95 19.25
C GLN A 291 9.02 -13.00 17.71
N LEU A 292 8.99 -11.85 17.03
CA LEU A 292 9.26 -11.81 15.59
C LEU A 292 10.72 -12.18 15.27
N GLN A 293 11.67 -11.80 16.12
CA GLN A 293 13.08 -12.18 15.92
C GLN A 293 13.27 -13.70 16.07
N GLU A 294 12.62 -14.34 17.03
CA GLU A 294 12.62 -15.81 17.18
C GLU A 294 12.01 -16.49 15.95
N LEU A 295 10.87 -15.99 15.47
CA LEU A 295 10.25 -16.49 14.25
C LEU A 295 11.18 -16.34 13.04
N LYS A 296 11.82 -15.17 12.87
CA LYS A 296 12.81 -14.93 11.83
C LYS A 296 13.93 -15.98 11.89
N GLN A 297 14.53 -16.20 13.06
CA GLN A 297 15.62 -17.16 13.21
C GLN A 297 15.19 -18.59 12.92
N LEU A 298 13.97 -18.97 13.33
CA LEU A 298 13.39 -20.25 13.00
C LEU A 298 13.24 -20.42 11.48
N VAL A 299 12.65 -19.45 10.78
CA VAL A 299 12.49 -19.52 9.33
C VAL A 299 13.85 -19.59 8.63
N ILE A 300 14.80 -18.75 9.02
CA ILE A 300 16.14 -18.74 8.42
C ILE A 300 16.85 -20.08 8.61
N ARG A 301 16.70 -20.73 9.79
CA ARG A 301 17.27 -22.05 10.05
C ARG A 301 16.74 -23.13 9.10
N HIS A 302 15.44 -23.11 8.78
CA HIS A 302 14.81 -24.16 7.96
C HIS A 302 14.78 -23.84 6.46
N LEU A 303 14.66 -22.55 6.10
CA LEU A 303 14.40 -22.08 4.74
C LEU A 303 15.33 -20.95 4.29
N GLY A 304 16.45 -20.71 4.98
CA GLY A 304 17.39 -19.63 4.67
C GLY A 304 17.96 -19.66 3.24
N ASP A 305 17.99 -20.81 2.59
CA ASP A 305 18.40 -20.95 1.18
C ASP A 305 17.41 -20.38 0.16
N TYR A 306 16.24 -19.98 0.63
CA TYR A 306 15.18 -19.39 -0.17
C TYR A 306 14.85 -17.96 0.24
N VAL A 307 15.32 -17.50 1.42
CA VAL A 307 15.09 -16.13 1.90
C VAL A 307 16.19 -15.22 1.35
N TYR A 308 15.83 -14.35 0.40
CA TYR A 308 16.79 -13.40 -0.17
C TYR A 308 16.85 -12.11 0.64
N ALA A 309 15.73 -11.66 1.22
CA ALA A 309 15.68 -10.42 1.99
C ALA A 309 14.68 -10.45 3.14
N VAL A 310 14.81 -9.47 4.04
CA VAL A 310 13.90 -9.20 5.15
C VAL A 310 13.45 -7.74 5.08
N GLY A 311 12.15 -7.50 5.23
CA GLY A 311 11.56 -6.16 5.14
C GLY A 311 11.06 -5.84 3.74
N ASP A 312 11.35 -4.63 3.28
CA ASP A 312 10.76 -4.06 2.06
C ASP A 312 11.65 -4.16 0.80
N THR A 313 12.83 -4.77 0.93
CA THR A 313 13.79 -4.93 -0.17
C THR A 313 13.28 -5.93 -1.21
N SER A 314 13.17 -5.48 -2.45
CA SER A 314 12.92 -6.29 -3.64
C SER A 314 14.13 -7.17 -4.01
N LEU A 315 13.93 -8.14 -4.90
CA LEU A 315 15.02 -9.00 -5.37
C LEU A 315 16.04 -8.19 -6.18
N GLU A 316 15.56 -7.24 -6.97
CA GLU A 316 16.36 -6.31 -7.76
C GLU A 316 17.26 -5.45 -6.86
N GLU A 317 16.68 -4.79 -5.85
CA GLU A 317 17.44 -4.00 -4.86
C GLU A 317 18.44 -4.86 -4.11
N HIS A 318 18.06 -6.10 -3.74
CA HIS A 318 18.94 -7.04 -3.06
C HIS A 318 20.16 -7.41 -3.93
N ILE A 319 19.95 -7.68 -5.22
CA ILE A 319 21.04 -7.97 -6.17
C ILE A 319 21.93 -6.75 -6.36
N VAL A 320 21.37 -5.55 -6.54
CA VAL A 320 22.16 -4.32 -6.71
C VAL A 320 23.00 -4.05 -5.45
N SER A 321 22.38 -4.09 -4.27
CA SER A 321 23.06 -3.87 -2.98
C SER A 321 24.18 -4.89 -2.73
N MET A 322 23.99 -6.13 -3.19
CA MET A 322 25.01 -7.18 -3.09
C MET A 322 26.29 -6.80 -3.83
N PHE A 323 26.20 -6.30 -5.07
CA PHE A 323 27.37 -5.84 -5.83
C PHE A 323 27.92 -4.51 -5.31
N GLU A 324 27.04 -3.57 -4.95
CA GLU A 324 27.41 -2.27 -4.38
C GLU A 324 28.25 -2.42 -3.11
N SER A 325 27.82 -3.30 -2.20
CA SER A 325 28.53 -3.56 -0.93
C SER A 325 29.97 -4.06 -1.11
N GLN A 326 30.29 -4.59 -2.29
CA GLN A 326 31.63 -5.08 -2.67
C GLN A 326 32.38 -4.11 -3.60
N GLY A 327 31.80 -2.95 -3.91
CA GLY A 327 32.35 -2.00 -4.88
C GLY A 327 32.45 -2.59 -6.29
N GLN A 328 31.55 -3.49 -6.65
CA GLN A 328 31.61 -4.23 -7.91
C GLN A 328 30.64 -3.73 -8.95
N THR A 329 31.10 -3.76 -10.20
CA THR A 329 30.30 -3.42 -11.36
C THR A 329 29.82 -4.66 -12.11
N LEU A 330 28.57 -4.67 -12.55
CA LEU A 330 27.94 -5.69 -13.36
C LEU A 330 27.69 -5.17 -14.78
N ALA A 331 28.02 -5.95 -15.79
CA ALA A 331 27.50 -5.76 -17.16
C ALA A 331 26.47 -6.83 -17.49
N ILE A 332 25.44 -6.46 -18.27
CA ILE A 332 24.33 -7.36 -18.61
C ILE A 332 24.31 -7.57 -20.12
N VAL A 333 24.25 -8.83 -20.55
CA VAL A 333 24.19 -9.23 -21.96
C VAL A 333 22.94 -10.08 -22.16
N GLU A 334 21.97 -9.62 -22.95
CA GLU A 334 20.66 -10.28 -23.07
C GLU A 334 20.32 -10.66 -24.50
N ALA A 335 20.04 -11.95 -24.72
CA ALA A 335 19.50 -12.48 -25.96
C ALA A 335 18.02 -12.82 -25.80
N GLY A 336 17.16 -12.22 -26.62
CA GLY A 336 15.75 -12.61 -26.75
C GLY A 336 14.81 -12.19 -25.60
N THR A 337 15.34 -11.71 -24.47
CA THR A 337 14.52 -11.16 -23.36
C THR A 337 13.88 -9.81 -23.72
N GLY A 338 14.47 -9.07 -24.66
CA GLY A 338 14.05 -7.70 -24.98
C GLY A 338 14.53 -6.65 -23.96
N GLY A 339 15.53 -6.97 -23.14
CA GLY A 339 16.09 -6.03 -22.15
C GLY A 339 15.35 -6.03 -20.81
N LEU A 340 14.53 -7.06 -20.55
CA LEU A 340 13.71 -7.14 -19.33
C LEU A 340 14.56 -7.21 -18.04
N VAL A 341 15.71 -7.87 -18.07
CA VAL A 341 16.59 -7.96 -16.89
C VAL A 341 17.25 -6.62 -16.63
N THR A 342 17.76 -5.98 -17.69
CA THR A 342 18.28 -4.61 -17.63
C THR A 342 17.24 -3.65 -17.09
N ALA A 343 16.02 -3.66 -17.64
CA ALA A 343 14.94 -2.78 -17.22
C ALA A 343 14.61 -2.98 -15.73
N GLY A 344 14.44 -4.22 -15.27
CA GLY A 344 14.14 -4.52 -13.87
C GLY A 344 15.22 -4.04 -12.90
N LEU A 345 16.50 -4.27 -13.21
CA LEU A 345 17.59 -3.80 -12.35
C LEU A 345 17.78 -2.28 -12.41
N SER A 346 17.51 -1.64 -13.56
CA SER A 346 17.69 -0.19 -13.74
C SER A 346 16.65 0.67 -13.02
N GLU A 347 15.56 0.07 -12.52
CA GLU A 347 14.55 0.75 -11.69
C GLU A 347 15.07 1.05 -10.27
N VAL A 348 16.16 0.41 -9.83
CA VAL A 348 16.78 0.64 -8.52
C VAL A 348 17.66 1.89 -8.54
N ASP A 349 17.53 2.76 -7.54
CA ASP A 349 18.23 4.05 -7.49
C ASP A 349 19.77 3.90 -7.62
N GLN A 350 20.36 2.92 -6.91
CA GLN A 350 21.80 2.64 -6.90
C GLN A 350 22.29 1.87 -8.14
N ALA A 351 21.39 1.46 -9.04
CA ALA A 351 21.76 0.66 -10.19
C ALA A 351 22.76 1.35 -11.11
N ARG A 352 22.79 2.69 -11.14
CA ARG A 352 23.72 3.44 -12.01
C ARG A 352 25.19 3.29 -11.62
N GLU A 353 25.48 3.02 -10.36
CA GLU A 353 26.85 2.83 -9.86
C GLU A 353 27.30 1.38 -10.07
N VAL A 354 26.37 0.43 -10.03
CA VAL A 354 26.62 -0.99 -10.20
C VAL A 354 26.59 -1.42 -11.68
N LEU A 355 25.63 -0.94 -12.47
CA LEU A 355 25.45 -1.33 -13.87
C LEU A 355 26.39 -0.54 -14.77
N SER A 356 27.52 -1.16 -15.09
CA SER A 356 28.55 -0.59 -15.97
C SER A 356 28.13 -0.48 -17.43
N GLY A 357 27.17 -1.28 -17.90
CA GLY A 357 26.76 -1.29 -19.30
C GLY A 357 25.96 -2.52 -19.68
N THR A 358 25.21 -2.42 -20.79
CA THR A 358 24.32 -3.49 -21.25
C THR A 358 24.36 -3.70 -22.75
N PHE A 359 24.20 -4.95 -23.18
CA PHE A 359 24.10 -5.36 -24.58
C PHE A 359 22.83 -6.18 -24.76
N VAL A 360 21.86 -5.66 -25.51
CA VAL A 360 20.57 -6.32 -25.72
C VAL A 360 20.38 -6.59 -27.21
N ALA A 361 20.13 -7.84 -27.57
CA ALA A 361 19.76 -8.19 -28.94
C ALA A 361 18.69 -9.29 -29.00
N PRO A 362 17.93 -9.38 -30.12
CA PRO A 362 16.97 -10.45 -30.30
C PRO A 362 17.58 -11.86 -30.32
N THR A 363 18.86 -11.98 -30.69
CA THR A 363 19.53 -13.28 -30.79
C THR A 363 20.98 -13.25 -30.30
N VAL A 364 21.47 -14.40 -29.86
CA VAL A 364 22.87 -14.66 -29.47
C VAL A 364 23.82 -14.28 -30.61
N GLY A 365 23.49 -14.63 -31.86
CA GLY A 365 24.30 -14.27 -33.03
C GLY A 365 24.34 -12.76 -33.34
N LYS A 366 23.34 -11.99 -32.91
CA LYS A 366 23.40 -10.51 -32.99
C LYS A 366 24.25 -9.93 -31.86
N LEU A 367 24.15 -10.46 -30.63
CA LEU A 367 25.04 -10.07 -29.53
C LEU A 367 26.51 -10.27 -29.88
N ARG A 368 26.84 -11.41 -30.50
CA ARG A 368 28.19 -11.69 -31.01
C ARG A 368 28.74 -10.54 -31.86
N ARG A 369 27.92 -10.05 -32.79
CA ARG A 369 28.30 -8.94 -33.69
C ARG A 369 28.46 -7.62 -32.93
N MET A 370 27.58 -7.35 -31.96
CA MET A 370 27.66 -6.14 -31.12
C MET A 370 28.92 -6.14 -30.25
N LEU A 371 29.36 -7.31 -29.78
CA LEU A 371 30.59 -7.48 -29.01
C LEU A 371 31.83 -7.69 -29.89
N SER A 372 31.71 -7.54 -31.21
CA SER A 372 32.80 -7.68 -32.19
C SER A 372 33.60 -9.00 -32.08
N ILE A 373 32.94 -10.09 -31.66
CA ILE A 373 33.56 -11.41 -31.58
C ILE A 373 33.78 -11.95 -33.00
N SER A 374 35.01 -12.41 -33.28
CA SER A 374 35.42 -12.88 -34.59
C SER A 374 34.71 -14.18 -35.00
N GLU A 375 34.62 -14.42 -36.31
CA GLU A 375 34.06 -15.66 -36.86
C GLU A 375 34.85 -16.90 -36.43
N GLU A 376 36.18 -16.77 -36.36
CA GLU A 376 37.09 -17.86 -36.00
C GLU A 376 36.87 -18.30 -34.56
N ALA A 377 36.82 -17.35 -33.61
CA ALA A 377 36.55 -17.63 -32.21
C ALA A 377 35.14 -18.22 -32.01
N TRP A 378 34.15 -17.73 -32.77
CA TRP A 378 32.78 -18.23 -32.70
C TRP A 378 32.66 -19.67 -33.21
N LYS A 379 33.29 -19.98 -34.35
CA LYS A 379 33.27 -21.33 -34.93
C LYS A 379 34.02 -22.37 -34.09
N ALA A 380 34.92 -21.95 -33.21
CA ALA A 380 35.59 -22.83 -32.26
C ALA A 380 34.65 -23.32 -31.13
N CYS A 381 33.52 -22.65 -30.90
CA CYS A 381 32.52 -23.09 -29.92
C CYS A 381 31.80 -24.35 -30.43
N THR A 382 31.91 -25.45 -29.69
CA THR A 382 31.25 -26.74 -30.00
C THR A 382 29.89 -26.89 -29.31
N SER A 383 29.54 -25.97 -28.41
CA SER A 383 28.27 -25.98 -27.69
C SER A 383 27.71 -24.57 -27.48
N LYS A 384 26.40 -24.49 -27.22
CA LYS A 384 25.72 -23.23 -26.87
C LYS A 384 26.20 -22.64 -25.54
N SER A 385 26.63 -23.49 -24.61
CA SER A 385 27.23 -23.03 -23.36
C SER A 385 28.55 -22.30 -23.62
N GLN A 386 29.40 -22.83 -24.52
CA GLN A 386 30.66 -22.17 -24.91
C GLN A 386 30.42 -20.83 -25.64
N GLU A 387 29.36 -20.74 -26.45
CA GLU A 387 28.95 -19.46 -27.06
C GLU A 387 28.66 -18.39 -25.99
N LEU A 388 27.96 -18.76 -24.91
CA LEU A 388 27.66 -17.86 -23.78
C LEU A 388 28.90 -17.52 -22.96
N GLU A 389 29.82 -18.47 -22.74
CA GLU A 389 31.09 -18.21 -22.04
C GLU A 389 31.97 -17.22 -22.80
N LEU A 390 32.00 -17.35 -24.13
CA LEU A 390 32.73 -16.44 -25.00
C LEU A 390 32.13 -15.03 -24.96
N LEU A 391 30.79 -14.92 -25.01
CA LEU A 391 30.09 -13.64 -24.81
C LEU A 391 30.43 -13.01 -23.45
N ALA A 392 30.38 -13.81 -22.38
CA ALA A 392 30.67 -13.36 -21.02
C ALA A 392 32.10 -12.80 -20.89
N THR A 393 33.07 -13.56 -21.40
CA THR A 393 34.49 -13.19 -21.33
C THR A 393 34.79 -11.94 -22.15
N THR A 394 34.18 -11.82 -23.34
CA THR A 394 34.37 -10.66 -24.22
C THR A 394 33.73 -9.41 -23.62
N ALA A 395 32.50 -9.50 -23.10
CA ALA A 395 31.79 -8.36 -22.53
C ALA A 395 32.52 -7.72 -21.34
N VAL A 396 33.17 -8.52 -20.48
CA VAL A 396 34.06 -8.03 -19.42
C VAL A 396 35.21 -7.18 -19.99
N GLY A 397 35.85 -7.67 -21.06
CA GLY A 397 36.94 -6.94 -21.70
C GLY A 397 36.49 -5.63 -22.37
N THR A 398 35.33 -5.64 -23.01
CA THR A 398 34.79 -4.47 -23.72
C THR A 398 34.32 -3.37 -22.77
N ASN A 399 33.68 -3.74 -21.66
CA ASN A 399 33.03 -2.77 -20.76
C ASN A 399 33.86 -2.43 -19.52
N GLY A 400 34.99 -3.13 -19.30
CA GLY A 400 35.81 -2.99 -18.10
C GLY A 400 35.12 -3.46 -16.81
N SER A 401 33.99 -4.17 -16.93
CA SER A 401 33.20 -4.61 -15.78
C SER A 401 33.86 -5.78 -15.07
N GLN A 402 33.83 -5.81 -13.74
CA GLN A 402 34.35 -6.94 -12.96
C GLN A 402 33.43 -8.17 -13.06
N CYS A 403 32.12 -7.94 -13.20
CA CYS A 403 31.11 -8.98 -13.27
C CYS A 403 30.34 -8.92 -14.58
N VAL A 404 29.81 -10.06 -15.00
CA VAL A 404 28.91 -10.14 -16.17
C VAL A 404 27.79 -11.14 -15.93
N LEU A 405 26.61 -10.80 -16.43
CA LEU A 405 25.45 -11.68 -16.56
C LEU A 405 25.08 -11.78 -18.03
N VAL A 406 25.20 -12.98 -18.61
CA VAL A 406 24.74 -13.28 -19.97
C VAL A 406 23.49 -14.14 -19.89
N VAL A 407 22.43 -13.71 -20.56
CA VAL A 407 21.17 -14.44 -20.69
C VAL A 407 21.03 -14.89 -22.14
N GLY A 408 20.97 -16.21 -22.35
CA GLY A 408 20.77 -16.81 -23.67
C GLY A 408 19.30 -16.86 -24.10
N GLU A 409 19.09 -17.34 -25.33
CA GLU A 409 17.76 -17.53 -25.89
C GLU A 409 16.99 -18.66 -25.17
N ALA A 410 15.67 -18.46 -25.09
CA ALA A 410 14.76 -19.50 -24.64
C ALA A 410 14.69 -20.64 -25.66
N ARG A 411 14.80 -21.87 -25.15
CA ARG A 411 14.77 -23.13 -25.89
C ARG A 411 13.78 -24.08 -25.23
N GLN A 412 13.41 -25.13 -25.96
CA GLN A 412 12.66 -26.26 -25.41
C GLN A 412 13.56 -27.48 -25.35
N ASP A 413 13.42 -28.26 -24.28
CA ASP A 413 14.03 -29.59 -24.21
C ASP A 413 13.19 -30.63 -24.94
N ALA A 414 13.68 -31.87 -25.00
CA ALA A 414 13.00 -32.99 -25.66
C ALA A 414 11.64 -33.32 -25.02
N SER A 415 11.39 -32.88 -23.78
CA SER A 415 10.15 -33.06 -23.04
C SER A 415 9.19 -31.88 -23.20
N GLY A 416 9.55 -30.86 -24.00
CA GLY A 416 8.74 -29.68 -24.27
C GLY A 416 8.82 -28.60 -23.18
N PHE A 417 9.67 -28.76 -22.16
CA PHE A 417 9.86 -27.74 -21.13
C PHE A 417 10.77 -26.63 -21.66
N GLN A 418 10.34 -25.38 -21.43
CA GLN A 418 11.15 -24.23 -21.78
C GLN A 418 12.27 -24.00 -20.76
N TYR A 419 13.47 -23.73 -21.27
CA TYR A 419 14.64 -23.34 -20.50
C TYR A 419 15.44 -22.29 -21.25
N LEU A 420 16.30 -21.58 -20.54
CA LEU A 420 17.40 -20.81 -21.13
C LEU A 420 18.71 -21.17 -20.44
N GLU A 421 19.82 -20.80 -21.05
CA GLU A 421 21.12 -20.85 -20.38
C GLU A 421 21.50 -19.44 -19.96
N MET A 422 22.12 -19.35 -18.80
CA MET A 422 22.60 -18.11 -18.23
C MET A 422 24.06 -18.31 -17.84
N ALA A 423 24.94 -17.41 -18.27
CA ALA A 423 26.34 -17.43 -17.89
C ALA A 423 26.65 -16.27 -16.96
N THR A 424 27.35 -16.55 -15.88
CA THR A 424 27.77 -15.56 -14.90
C THR A 424 29.27 -15.59 -14.74
N LYS A 425 29.89 -14.42 -14.77
CA LYS A 425 31.30 -14.22 -14.44
C LYS A 425 31.38 -13.27 -13.26
N LEU A 426 31.95 -13.72 -12.16
CA LEU A 426 32.30 -12.89 -11.01
C LEU A 426 33.80 -12.53 -11.07
N PRO A 427 34.31 -11.56 -10.27
CA PRO A 427 35.59 -10.90 -10.55
C PRO A 427 36.79 -11.84 -10.62
N ARG A 428 36.83 -12.85 -9.74
CA ARG A 428 37.91 -13.84 -9.66
C ARG A 428 37.44 -15.27 -9.94
N ALA A 429 36.17 -15.44 -10.32
CA ALA A 429 35.59 -16.74 -10.62
C ALA A 429 35.71 -17.08 -12.12
N ARG A 430 35.64 -18.38 -12.42
CA ARG A 430 35.43 -18.83 -13.80
C ARG A 430 34.02 -18.47 -14.25
N VAL A 431 33.81 -18.40 -15.56
CA VAL A 431 32.45 -18.31 -16.09
C VAL A 431 31.71 -19.60 -15.74
N VAL A 432 30.53 -19.47 -15.15
CA VAL A 432 29.65 -20.59 -14.88
C VAL A 432 28.40 -20.45 -15.73
N VAL A 433 28.10 -21.49 -16.51
CA VAL A 433 26.86 -21.58 -17.29
C VAL A 433 25.89 -22.49 -16.55
N GLN A 434 24.69 -21.97 -16.30
CA GLN A 434 23.62 -22.71 -15.64
C GLN A 434 22.34 -22.67 -16.49
N ARG A 435 21.58 -23.76 -16.40
CA ARG A 435 20.27 -23.87 -17.06
C ARG A 435 19.18 -23.34 -16.14
N VAL A 436 18.50 -22.30 -16.60
CA VAL A 436 17.33 -21.72 -15.93
C VAL A 436 16.08 -22.26 -16.61
N HIS A 437 15.38 -23.16 -15.93
CA HIS A 437 14.07 -23.63 -16.41
C HIS A 437 13.07 -22.49 -16.30
N LEU A 438 12.15 -22.35 -17.26
CA LEU A 438 11.16 -21.26 -17.30
C LEU A 438 9.78 -21.69 -16.80
N GLY A 439 9.55 -23.01 -16.73
CA GLY A 439 8.37 -23.65 -16.14
C GLY A 439 7.10 -23.53 -16.98
N GLY A 440 6.29 -24.60 -16.96
CA GLY A 440 5.03 -24.70 -17.69
C GLY A 440 5.19 -25.10 -19.17
N SER A 441 4.18 -25.79 -19.69
CA SER A 441 3.96 -26.05 -21.11
C SER A 441 3.07 -24.94 -21.68
N GLY A 442 3.61 -23.74 -21.92
CA GLY A 442 2.79 -22.57 -22.28
C GLY A 442 3.59 -21.40 -22.83
N SER A 443 2.90 -20.27 -23.02
CA SER A 443 3.51 -19.00 -23.45
C SER A 443 4.63 -18.57 -22.50
N PHE A 444 5.66 -17.97 -23.07
CA PHE A 444 6.83 -17.45 -22.34
C PHE A 444 6.39 -16.45 -21.26
N ASP A 445 6.38 -16.90 -19.99
CA ASP A 445 6.03 -16.07 -18.83
C ASP A 445 7.19 -15.11 -18.53
N ARG A 446 7.17 -13.98 -19.24
CA ARG A 446 8.15 -12.88 -19.14
C ARG A 446 8.28 -12.37 -17.71
N ASP A 447 7.21 -12.41 -16.93
CA ASP A 447 7.19 -11.85 -15.60
C ASP A 447 7.95 -12.73 -14.61
N ARG A 448 7.94 -14.05 -14.80
CA ARG A 448 8.75 -14.98 -13.98
C ARG A 448 10.19 -15.11 -14.46
N LEU A 449 10.47 -14.83 -15.73
CA LEU A 449 11.80 -14.91 -16.33
C LEU A 449 12.83 -14.12 -15.52
N VAL A 450 12.57 -12.84 -15.28
CA VAL A 450 13.47 -11.95 -14.55
C VAL A 450 13.74 -12.49 -13.15
N THR A 451 12.70 -12.89 -12.42
CA THR A 451 12.84 -13.52 -11.09
C THR A 451 13.75 -14.74 -11.13
N ARG A 452 13.62 -15.63 -12.11
CA ARG A 452 14.43 -16.86 -12.18
C ARG A 452 15.89 -16.57 -12.53
N ILE A 453 16.13 -15.60 -13.40
CA ILE A 453 17.49 -15.14 -13.75
C ILE A 453 18.17 -14.54 -12.52
N LEU A 454 17.49 -13.64 -11.82
CA LEU A 454 18.01 -13.01 -10.61
C LEU A 454 18.19 -14.01 -9.45
N ASP A 455 17.28 -14.99 -9.29
CA ASP A 455 17.46 -16.10 -8.34
C ASP A 455 18.71 -16.94 -8.68
N GLY A 456 18.90 -17.29 -9.96
CA GLY A 456 20.09 -18.01 -10.41
C GLY A 456 21.39 -17.24 -10.14
N LEU A 457 21.37 -15.92 -10.36
CA LEU A 457 22.51 -15.04 -10.07
C LEU A 457 22.78 -14.97 -8.55
N TRP A 458 21.72 -14.80 -7.74
CA TRP A 458 21.82 -14.74 -6.29
C TRP A 458 22.37 -16.05 -5.70
N ARG A 459 21.86 -17.20 -6.14
CA ARG A 459 22.34 -18.52 -5.70
C ARG A 459 23.80 -18.73 -6.08
N HIS A 460 24.16 -18.43 -7.32
CA HIS A 460 25.54 -18.53 -7.77
C HIS A 460 26.49 -17.66 -6.95
N TRP A 461 26.09 -16.42 -6.65
CA TRP A 461 26.86 -15.56 -5.75
C TRP A 461 27.02 -16.16 -4.35
N ARG A 462 25.98 -16.77 -3.78
CA ARG A 462 26.07 -17.40 -2.45
C ARG A 462 27.00 -18.60 -2.38
N GLU A 463 27.06 -19.40 -3.43
CA GLU A 463 27.88 -20.63 -3.49
C GLU A 463 29.38 -20.34 -3.60
N ILE A 464 29.75 -19.16 -4.08
CA ILE A 464 31.13 -18.76 -4.32
C ILE A 464 31.82 -18.28 -3.03
N SER A 465 33.11 -18.59 -2.91
CA SER A 465 33.92 -18.23 -1.73
C SER A 465 34.10 -16.71 -1.60
N PRO A 466 34.32 -16.17 -0.38
CA PRO A 466 34.66 -14.76 -0.17
C PRO A 466 35.83 -14.27 -1.06
N GLU A 467 36.86 -15.09 -1.23
CA GLU A 467 38.04 -14.75 -2.04
C GLU A 467 37.68 -14.57 -3.53
N GLU A 468 36.81 -15.42 -4.06
CA GLU A 468 36.31 -15.36 -5.44
C GLU A 468 35.32 -14.22 -5.67
N LYS A 469 34.59 -13.83 -4.62
CA LYS A 469 33.82 -12.58 -4.57
C LYS A 469 34.69 -11.36 -4.53
N GLY A 470 36.01 -11.46 -4.40
CA GLY A 470 36.88 -10.29 -4.29
C GLY A 470 36.90 -9.63 -2.91
N GLU A 471 36.32 -10.26 -1.89
CA GLU A 471 36.46 -9.83 -0.50
C GLU A 471 37.95 -9.97 -0.10
N ALA A 472 38.57 -8.90 0.37
CA ALA A 472 39.91 -8.94 0.95
C ALA A 472 39.83 -9.58 2.34
N LYS A 473 40.78 -10.45 2.68
CA LYS A 473 40.90 -11.05 4.02
C LYS A 473 41.02 -10.02 5.13
#